data_AF-A0A8B6G156-F1
#
_entry.id   AF-A0A8B6G156-F1
#
_cell.length_a   1.000
_cell.length_b   1.000
_cell.length_c   1.000
_cell.angle_alpha   90.00
_cell.angle_beta   90.00
_cell.angle_gamma   90.00
#
_symmetry.space_group_name_H-M   'P 1'
#
loop_
_entity.id
_entity.type
_entity.pdbx_description
1 polymer ?
#
loop_
_entity_poly.entity_id
_entity_poly.type
_entity_poly.pdbx_seq_one_letter_code
_entity_poly.pdbx_strand_id
1 'polypeptide(L)'
;MVLDGDAPTKDVKKRHTYRIIHTGSFFEKSKVTLNKWLYAIYLWSQERKVNTVVKQVDIGEKTVIQMYQYLLDVCSTKLLNTPIELGGPGVVVQIDDCLFNHKSKYNRRGRLKKELWVFGLADTSFKPAITYMELVEKRDAATLLPIIEKAVKPGTIIYSDQWKAYCNIQTELKLKHATVNHSVNFVDPETGVHTQAIESYWAKAKYKFKVMKGVSSDQTI
;
A
#
# COMPACT_ATOMS: atom_id res chain seq x y z
N MET A 1 23.86 -62.11 22.75
CA MET A 1 22.47 -62.60 22.57
C MET A 1 21.58 -61.63 23.32
N VAL A 2 20.62 -61.06 22.58
CA VAL A 2 19.67 -59.97 22.88
C VAL A 2 19.09 -60.08 24.32
N LEU A 3 18.83 -58.99 25.06
CA LEU A 3 17.55 -58.26 25.01
C LEU A 3 17.65 -56.83 25.56
N ASP A 4 17.31 -55.89 24.66
CA ASP A 4 16.93 -54.52 24.93
C ASP A 4 15.70 -54.44 25.86
N GLY A 5 15.71 -53.46 26.76
CA GLY A 5 14.61 -53.14 27.66
C GLY A 5 14.39 -51.63 27.72
N ASP A 6 14.07 -51.01 26.59
CA ASP A 6 13.60 -49.62 26.55
C ASP A 6 12.09 -49.56 26.83
N ALA A 7 11.73 -48.84 27.89
CA ALA A 7 10.35 -48.56 28.23
C ALA A 7 9.69 -47.65 27.18
N PRO A 8 8.41 -47.86 26.82
CA PRO A 8 7.75 -47.05 25.81
C PRO A 8 7.53 -45.62 26.34
N THR A 9 8.18 -44.65 25.70
CA THR A 9 7.87 -43.23 25.85
C THR A 9 6.43 -42.98 25.44
N LYS A 10 5.59 -42.58 26.40
CA LYS A 10 4.19 -42.20 26.14
C LYS A 10 4.16 -41.01 25.17
N ASP A 11 3.61 -41.22 23.99
CA ASP A 11 3.27 -40.15 23.05
C ASP A 11 2.35 -39.13 23.72
N VAL A 12 2.88 -37.92 23.95
CA VAL A 12 2.10 -36.78 24.43
C VAL A 12 1.15 -36.35 23.31
N LYS A 13 -0.12 -36.74 23.41
CA LYS A 13 -1.18 -36.25 22.50
C LYS A 13 -1.15 -34.71 22.47
N LYS A 14 -0.80 -34.13 21.32
CA LYS A 14 -0.97 -32.69 21.05
C LYS A 14 -2.44 -32.31 21.28
N ARG A 15 -2.71 -31.60 22.37
CA ARG A 15 -4.04 -31.05 22.66
C ARG A 15 -4.40 -30.05 21.56
N HIS A 16 -5.52 -30.29 20.88
CA HIS A 16 -6.11 -29.31 19.97
C HIS A 16 -6.63 -28.15 20.81
N THR A 17 -5.99 -26.99 20.68
CA THR A 17 -6.44 -25.76 21.33
C THR A 17 -7.40 -25.05 20.38
N TYR A 18 -8.68 -25.00 20.76
CA TYR A 18 -9.66 -24.19 20.06
C TYR A 18 -9.54 -22.74 20.56
N ARG A 19 -9.09 -21.83 19.69
CA ARG A 19 -9.25 -20.39 19.94
C ARG A 19 -10.64 -19.99 19.44
N ILE A 20 -11.48 -19.53 20.35
CA ILE A 20 -12.76 -18.92 19.98
C ILE A 20 -12.42 -17.64 19.20
N ILE A 21 -13.07 -17.42 18.05
CA ILE A 21 -12.83 -16.27 17.18
C ILE A 21 -12.95 -14.93 17.95
N HIS A 22 -13.73 -14.91 19.03
CA HIS A 22 -13.89 -13.78 19.91
C HIS A 22 -12.69 -13.48 20.81
N THR A 23 -11.90 -14.47 21.25
CA THR A 23 -10.87 -14.25 22.27
C THR A 23 -9.61 -13.61 21.67
N GLY A 24 -9.23 -12.42 22.13
CA GLY A 24 -8.06 -11.69 21.67
C GLY A 24 -8.23 -11.05 20.28
N SER A 25 -9.46 -10.88 19.79
CA SER A 25 -9.76 -10.27 18.49
C SER A 25 -10.66 -9.04 18.64
N PHE A 26 -10.84 -8.30 17.55
CA PHE A 26 -11.79 -7.17 17.52
C PHE A 26 -13.27 -7.59 17.68
N PHE A 27 -13.56 -8.90 17.70
CA PHE A 27 -14.89 -9.43 18.01
C PHE A 27 -15.14 -9.58 19.53
N GLU A 28 -14.11 -9.50 20.37
CA GLU A 28 -14.19 -9.83 21.80
C GLU A 28 -15.17 -8.95 22.58
N LYS A 29 -15.12 -7.64 22.31
CA LYS A 29 -15.92 -6.62 23.00
C LYS A 29 -17.07 -6.08 22.14
N SER A 30 -17.29 -6.68 20.97
CA SER A 30 -18.31 -6.20 20.04
C SER A 30 -19.69 -6.72 20.44
N LYS A 31 -20.66 -5.80 20.51
CA LYS A 31 -22.09 -6.15 20.68
C LYS A 31 -22.74 -6.58 19.35
N VAL A 32 -22.01 -6.49 18.23
CA VAL A 32 -22.47 -6.89 16.90
C VAL A 32 -22.24 -8.39 16.72
N THR A 33 -23.23 -9.09 16.18
CA THR A 33 -23.14 -10.52 15.92
C THR A 33 -22.09 -10.85 14.85
N LEU A 34 -21.50 -12.04 14.91
CA LEU A 34 -20.45 -12.45 13.98
C LEU A 34 -20.93 -12.46 12.51
N ASN A 35 -22.18 -12.86 12.25
CA ASN A 35 -22.75 -12.85 10.90
C ASN A 35 -22.78 -11.44 10.29
N LYS A 36 -23.16 -10.45 11.10
CA LYS A 36 -23.17 -9.03 10.70
C LYS A 36 -21.74 -8.52 10.45
N TRP A 37 -20.77 -8.94 11.26
CA TRP A 37 -19.36 -8.66 11.03
C TRP A 37 -18.83 -9.25 9.73
N LEU A 38 -19.07 -10.54 9.47
CA LEU A 38 -18.62 -11.20 8.24
C LEU A 38 -19.22 -10.54 7.00
N TYR A 39 -20.50 -10.17 7.06
CA TYR A 39 -21.14 -9.48 5.95
C TYR A 39 -20.55 -8.07 5.75
N ALA A 40 -20.30 -7.32 6.83
CA ALA A 40 -19.63 -6.03 6.74
C ALA A 40 -18.20 -6.12 6.20
N ILE A 41 -17.44 -7.15 6.58
CA ILE A 41 -16.08 -7.43 6.05
C ILE A 41 -16.15 -7.73 4.55
N TYR A 42 -17.11 -8.54 4.13
CA TYR A 42 -17.35 -8.81 2.72
C TYR A 42 -17.69 -7.53 1.95
N LEU A 43 -18.59 -6.69 2.45
CA LEU A 43 -18.93 -5.43 1.79
C LEU A 43 -17.75 -4.44 1.78
N TRP A 44 -16.93 -4.44 2.84
CA TRP A 44 -15.71 -3.65 2.90
C TRP A 44 -14.69 -4.10 1.86
N SER A 45 -14.49 -5.42 1.68
CA SER A 45 -13.57 -5.95 0.65
C SER A 45 -14.03 -5.64 -0.77
N GLN A 46 -15.34 -5.41 -0.96
CA GLN A 46 -15.93 -4.92 -2.21
C GLN A 46 -15.97 -3.38 -2.31
N GLU A 47 -15.24 -2.68 -1.43
CA GLU A 47 -15.12 -1.22 -1.37
C GLU A 47 -16.48 -0.49 -1.26
N ARG A 48 -17.47 -1.10 -0.60
CA ARG A 48 -18.80 -0.50 -0.45
C ARG A 48 -18.76 0.69 0.51
N LYS A 49 -19.51 1.73 0.18
CA LYS A 49 -19.66 2.93 1.01
C LYS A 49 -20.35 2.60 2.34
N VAL A 50 -19.96 3.28 3.42
CA VAL A 50 -20.54 3.13 4.76
C VAL A 50 -22.08 3.14 4.72
N ASN A 51 -22.69 4.13 4.05
CA ASN A 51 -24.15 4.24 3.95
C ASN A 51 -24.82 3.04 3.25
N THR A 52 -24.09 2.33 2.38
CA THR A 52 -24.59 1.09 1.76
C THR A 52 -24.56 -0.05 2.76
N VAL A 53 -23.48 -0.17 3.54
CA VAL A 53 -23.32 -1.21 4.57
C VAL A 53 -24.30 -1.02 5.71
N VAL A 54 -24.51 0.22 6.18
CA VAL A 54 -25.54 0.56 7.19
C VAL A 54 -26.91 0.01 6.78
N LYS A 55 -27.31 0.22 5.52
CA LYS A 55 -28.60 -0.24 4.99
C LYS A 55 -28.68 -1.75 4.79
N GLN A 56 -27.59 -2.39 4.35
CA GLN A 56 -27.59 -3.82 4.02
C GLN A 56 -27.42 -4.72 5.25
N VAL A 57 -26.63 -4.29 6.23
CA VAL A 57 -26.30 -5.08 7.43
C VAL A 57 -27.17 -4.71 8.63
N ASP A 58 -27.89 -3.58 8.53
CA ASP A 58 -28.72 -3.03 9.60
C ASP A 58 -27.89 -2.82 10.89
N ILE A 59 -26.90 -1.95 10.78
CA ILE A 59 -25.99 -1.55 11.87
C ILE A 59 -25.90 -0.03 11.88
N GLY A 60 -25.82 0.57 13.07
CA GLY A 60 -25.57 2.01 13.22
C GLY A 60 -24.31 2.49 12.50
N GLU A 61 -24.38 3.67 11.87
CA GLU A 61 -23.31 4.26 11.07
C GLU A 61 -21.98 4.36 11.82
N LYS A 62 -22.01 4.84 13.08
CA LYS A 62 -20.81 4.94 13.93
C LYS A 62 -20.11 3.60 14.11
N THR A 63 -20.88 2.52 14.25
CA THR A 63 -20.34 1.18 14.41
C THR A 63 -19.70 0.71 13.10
N VAL A 64 -20.32 0.93 11.94
CA VAL A 64 -19.73 0.58 10.64
C VAL A 64 -18.42 1.34 10.39
N ILE A 65 -18.36 2.63 10.72
CA ILE A 65 -17.13 3.44 10.64
C ILE A 65 -16.04 2.82 11.52
N GLN A 66 -16.37 2.47 12.76
CA GLN A 66 -15.43 1.84 13.68
C GLN A 66 -14.95 0.47 13.15
N MET A 67 -15.84 -0.34 12.59
CA MET A 67 -15.49 -1.61 11.95
C MET A 67 -14.50 -1.41 10.79
N TYR A 68 -14.76 -0.41 9.93
CA TYR A 68 -13.86 -0.07 8.81
C TYR A 68 -12.50 0.41 9.31
N GLN A 69 -12.47 1.22 10.37
CA GLN A 69 -11.22 1.68 10.99
C GLN A 69 -10.39 0.48 11.50
N TYR A 70 -11.01 -0.47 12.21
CA TYR A 70 -10.30 -1.67 12.65
C TYR A 70 -9.71 -2.48 11.50
N LEU A 71 -10.46 -2.65 10.40
CA LEU A 71 -9.95 -3.34 9.22
C LEU A 71 -8.76 -2.60 8.60
N LEU A 72 -8.84 -1.26 8.52
CA LEU A 72 -7.73 -0.42 8.07
C LEU A 72 -6.53 -0.51 9.00
N ASP A 73 -6.70 -0.53 10.32
CA ASP A 73 -5.62 -0.62 11.30
C ASP A 73 -4.87 -1.96 11.18
N VAL A 74 -5.60 -3.06 10.99
CA VAL A 74 -5.02 -4.39 10.75
C VAL A 74 -4.20 -4.39 9.45
N CYS A 75 -4.76 -3.86 8.36
CA CYS A 75 -4.06 -3.76 7.08
C CYS A 75 -2.82 -2.85 7.17
N SER A 76 -2.94 -1.69 7.83
CA SER A 76 -1.85 -0.72 8.01
C SER A 76 -0.73 -1.30 8.85
N THR A 77 -1.07 -1.95 9.96
CA THR A 77 -0.10 -2.65 10.82
C THR A 77 0.66 -3.72 10.04
N LYS A 78 -0.05 -4.51 9.22
CA LYS A 78 0.60 -5.53 8.40
C LYS A 78 1.51 -4.90 7.33
N LEU A 79 1.06 -3.83 6.69
CA LEU A 79 1.84 -3.12 5.66
C LEU A 79 3.12 -2.51 6.25
N LEU A 80 3.04 -1.82 7.39
CA LEU A 80 4.19 -1.17 8.03
C LEU A 80 5.22 -2.15 8.58
N ASN A 81 4.78 -3.34 9.02
CA ASN A 81 5.66 -4.37 9.58
C ASN A 81 6.17 -5.39 8.57
N THR A 82 5.73 -5.31 7.31
CA THR A 82 6.22 -6.20 6.25
C THR A 82 7.37 -5.49 5.53
N PRO A 83 8.58 -6.06 5.49
CA PRO A 83 9.67 -5.51 4.68
C PRO A 83 9.22 -5.37 3.23
N ILE A 84 9.42 -4.19 2.67
CA ILE A 84 9.14 -3.93 1.26
C ILE A 84 10.42 -4.21 0.51
N GLU A 85 10.36 -5.20 -0.37
CA GLU A 85 11.50 -5.54 -1.22
C GLU A 85 11.02 -5.71 -2.67
N LEU A 86 11.01 -4.60 -3.40
CA LEU A 86 10.64 -4.54 -4.81
C LEU A 86 11.85 -4.84 -5.70
N GLY A 87 11.57 -5.35 -6.90
CA GLY A 87 12.57 -5.58 -7.92
C GLY A 87 13.44 -6.81 -7.66
N GLY A 88 14.70 -6.71 -8.08
CA GLY A 88 15.68 -7.78 -8.09
C GLY A 88 16.56 -7.72 -9.34
N PRO A 89 17.56 -8.62 -9.46
CA PRO A 89 18.47 -8.64 -10.60
C PRO A 89 17.73 -8.66 -11.95
N GLY A 90 17.90 -7.59 -12.74
CA GLY A 90 17.29 -7.46 -14.07
C GLY A 90 15.80 -7.08 -14.08
N VAL A 91 15.17 -6.93 -12.92
CA VAL A 91 13.78 -6.46 -12.81
C VAL A 91 13.73 -4.95 -12.92
N VAL A 92 12.71 -4.44 -13.62
CA VAL A 92 12.45 -3.00 -13.72
C VAL A 92 11.50 -2.55 -12.62
N VAL A 93 11.91 -1.52 -11.87
CA VAL A 93 11.04 -0.78 -10.96
C VAL A 93 10.87 0.64 -11.51
N GLN A 94 9.62 1.04 -11.76
CA GLN A 94 9.30 2.40 -12.19
C GLN A 94 9.08 3.29 -10.97
N ILE A 95 9.67 4.48 -10.97
CA ILE A 95 9.53 5.47 -9.89
C ILE A 95 8.99 6.78 -10.42
N ASP A 96 8.21 7.47 -9.60
CA ASP A 96 7.59 8.75 -9.93
C ASP A 96 7.06 9.42 -8.65
N ASP A 97 6.87 10.74 -8.68
CA ASP A 97 6.24 11.50 -7.62
C ASP A 97 4.94 12.15 -8.09
N CYS A 98 3.93 12.13 -7.23
CA CYS A 98 2.60 12.57 -7.59
C CYS A 98 2.02 13.51 -6.54
N LEU A 99 1.58 14.70 -6.97
CA LEU A 99 0.84 15.59 -6.11
C LEU A 99 -0.61 15.11 -5.93
N PHE A 100 -0.98 14.83 -4.68
CA PHE A 100 -2.34 14.58 -4.25
C PHE A 100 -2.93 15.86 -3.67
N ASN A 101 -3.63 16.62 -4.52
CA ASN A 101 -4.36 17.81 -4.08
C ASN A 101 -5.84 17.70 -4.47
N HIS A 102 -6.73 18.06 -3.53
CA HIS A 102 -8.14 18.21 -3.82
C HIS A 102 -8.36 19.57 -4.46
N LYS A 103 -8.42 19.62 -5.80
CA LYS A 103 -8.81 20.84 -6.52
C LYS A 103 -10.21 21.25 -6.10
N SER A 104 -10.34 22.43 -5.47
CA SER A 104 -11.63 23.02 -5.15
C SER A 104 -12.46 23.20 -6.42
N LYS A 105 -13.73 22.81 -6.38
CA LYS A 105 -14.67 23.10 -7.46
C LYS A 105 -14.86 24.63 -7.51
N TYR A 106 -14.75 25.22 -8.70
CA TYR A 106 -15.04 26.64 -9.02
C TYR A 106 -13.96 27.70 -8.74
N ASN A 107 -12.67 27.37 -8.62
CA ASN A 107 -11.60 28.37 -8.39
C ASN A 107 -11.92 29.37 -7.26
N ARG A 108 -12.79 28.99 -6.30
CA ARG A 108 -13.05 29.82 -5.12
C ARG A 108 -11.73 29.90 -4.38
N ARG A 109 -11.18 31.10 -4.29
CA ARG A 109 -9.99 31.47 -3.51
C ARG A 109 -10.20 31.07 -2.05
N GLY A 110 -9.97 29.80 -1.74
CA GLY A 110 -9.96 29.24 -0.40
C GLY A 110 -8.54 28.82 -0.04
N ARG A 111 -8.26 28.72 1.27
CA ARG A 111 -6.97 28.35 1.89
C ARG A 111 -6.17 27.40 1.00
N LEU A 112 -4.92 27.77 0.69
CA LEU A 112 -3.92 26.88 0.12
C LEU A 112 -3.89 25.62 0.99
N LYS A 113 -4.47 24.51 0.48
CA LYS A 113 -4.42 23.24 1.17
C LYS A 113 -2.97 22.74 1.08
N LYS A 114 -2.46 22.20 2.19
CA LYS A 114 -1.13 21.57 2.26
C LYS A 114 -0.98 20.62 1.07
N GLU A 115 0.06 20.82 0.28
CA GLU A 115 0.40 19.91 -0.79
C GLU A 115 0.81 18.57 -0.19
N LEU A 116 0.14 17.49 -0.61
CA LEU A 116 0.51 16.13 -0.23
C LEU A 116 1.25 15.50 -1.40
N TRP A 117 2.57 15.45 -1.29
CA TRP A 117 3.40 14.74 -2.25
C TRP A 117 3.50 13.28 -1.84
N VAL A 118 3.31 12.39 -2.81
CA VAL A 118 3.47 10.94 -2.62
C VAL A 118 4.52 10.48 -3.61
N PHE A 119 5.55 9.82 -3.10
CA PHE A 119 6.54 9.13 -3.92
C PHE A 119 6.11 7.67 -4.09
N GLY A 120 6.17 7.17 -5.32
CA GLY A 120 5.73 5.83 -5.66
C GLY A 120 6.81 5.02 -6.34
N LEU A 121 6.77 3.71 -6.08
CA LEU A 121 7.59 2.71 -6.75
C LEU A 121 6.68 1.60 -7.25
N ALA A 122 6.87 1.14 -8.50
CA ALA A 122 6.07 0.11 -9.13
C ALA A 122 6.95 -1.00 -9.70
N ASP A 123 6.84 -2.20 -9.11
CA ASP A 123 7.53 -3.41 -9.58
C ASP A 123 6.79 -4.00 -10.78
N THR A 124 7.46 -4.00 -11.93
CA THR A 124 6.89 -4.41 -13.21
C THR A 124 6.96 -5.92 -13.46
N SER A 125 7.55 -6.70 -12.55
CA SER A 125 7.55 -8.16 -12.65
C SER A 125 6.15 -8.78 -12.47
N PHE A 126 5.20 -8.01 -11.93
CA PHE A 126 3.81 -8.41 -11.72
C PHE A 126 2.85 -7.69 -12.68
N LYS A 127 1.73 -8.36 -13.01
CA LYS A 127 0.61 -7.78 -13.76
C LYS A 127 -0.71 -8.06 -13.02
N PRO A 128 -1.35 -7.06 -12.39
CA PRO A 128 -0.91 -5.67 -12.26
C PRO A 128 0.37 -5.52 -11.42
N ALA A 129 1.11 -4.43 -11.63
CA ALA A 129 2.33 -4.13 -10.88
C ALA A 129 2.04 -4.04 -9.38
N ILE A 130 2.99 -4.53 -8.57
CA ILE A 130 2.97 -4.32 -7.12
C ILE A 130 3.60 -2.96 -6.83
N THR A 131 2.94 -2.15 -6.02
CA THR A 131 3.35 -0.77 -5.78
C THR A 131 3.61 -0.46 -4.32
N TYR A 132 4.65 0.32 -4.05
CA TYR A 132 4.89 0.95 -2.77
C TYR A 132 4.71 2.47 -2.89
N MET A 133 4.14 3.09 -1.85
CA MET A 133 3.75 4.49 -1.84
C MET A 133 4.10 5.09 -0.48
N GLU A 134 4.79 6.23 -0.48
CA GLU A 134 5.19 6.93 0.73
C GLU A 134 4.89 8.42 0.63
N LEU A 135 4.31 9.00 1.68
CA LEU A 135 4.12 10.44 1.78
C LEU A 135 5.47 11.11 2.02
N VAL A 136 5.80 12.11 1.21
CA VAL A 136 7.07 12.83 1.31
C VAL A 136 6.80 14.32 1.49
N GLU A 137 7.57 14.96 2.37
CA GLU A 137 7.46 16.42 2.55
C GLU A 137 8.22 17.19 1.47
N LYS A 138 9.31 16.60 0.96
CA LYS A 138 10.18 17.17 -0.07
C LYS A 138 10.46 16.15 -1.17
N ARG A 139 10.77 16.66 -2.35
CA ARG A 139 11.08 15.87 -3.56
C ARG A 139 12.54 15.98 -3.99
N ASP A 140 13.41 16.19 -3.01
CA ASP A 140 14.84 16.28 -3.21
C ASP A 140 15.49 14.89 -3.11
N ALA A 141 16.71 14.76 -3.64
CA ALA A 141 17.45 13.50 -3.62
C ALA A 141 17.67 12.98 -2.19
N ALA A 142 17.91 13.89 -1.23
CA ALA A 142 18.10 13.56 0.18
C ALA A 142 16.88 12.86 0.80
N THR A 143 15.67 13.14 0.30
CA THR A 143 14.44 12.47 0.73
C THR A 143 14.17 11.20 -0.07
N LEU A 144 14.35 11.23 -1.39
CA LEU A 144 13.91 10.14 -2.28
C LEU A 144 14.88 8.97 -2.36
N LEU A 145 16.20 9.21 -2.36
CA LEU A 145 17.20 8.14 -2.49
C LEU A 145 17.17 7.13 -1.33
N PRO A 146 17.04 7.54 -0.04
CA PRO A 146 16.91 6.59 1.06
C PRO A 146 15.66 5.71 0.96
N ILE A 147 14.57 6.23 0.39
CA ILE A 147 13.34 5.46 0.19
C ILE A 147 13.58 4.36 -0.85
N ILE A 148 14.25 4.71 -1.97
CA ILE A 148 14.61 3.73 -3.01
C ILE A 148 15.53 2.66 -2.42
N GLU A 149 16.57 3.05 -1.68
CA GLU A 149 17.53 2.12 -1.07
C GLU A 149 16.85 1.12 -0.12
N LYS A 150 15.92 1.61 0.71
CA LYS A 150 15.17 0.78 1.65
C LYS A 150 14.21 -0.18 0.96
N ALA A 151 13.59 0.23 -0.15
CA ALA A 151 12.48 -0.49 -0.77
C ALA A 151 12.89 -1.40 -1.93
N VAL A 152 14.09 -1.23 -2.51
CA VAL A 152 14.49 -1.87 -3.77
C VAL A 152 15.67 -2.83 -3.57
N LYS A 153 15.57 -4.03 -4.14
CA LYS A 153 16.63 -5.04 -4.10
C LYS A 153 17.84 -4.65 -4.97
N PRO A 154 19.07 -5.02 -4.58
CA PRO A 154 20.25 -4.87 -5.43
C PRO A 154 20.07 -5.53 -6.81
N GLY A 155 20.68 -4.92 -7.84
CA GLY A 155 20.60 -5.41 -9.22
C GLY A 155 19.33 -5.01 -9.98
N THR A 156 18.43 -4.27 -9.34
CA THR A 156 17.24 -3.67 -9.97
C THR A 156 17.63 -2.59 -10.98
N ILE A 157 16.80 -2.43 -12.01
CA ILE A 157 16.86 -1.35 -12.98
C ILE A 157 15.74 -0.35 -12.65
N ILE A 158 16.10 0.89 -12.33
CA ILE A 158 15.15 1.97 -12.06
C ILE A 158 14.79 2.68 -13.36
N TYR A 159 13.50 2.83 -13.63
CA TYR A 159 12.97 3.68 -14.70
C TYR A 159 12.27 4.89 -14.09
N SER A 160 12.59 6.10 -14.55
CA SER A 160 11.96 7.35 -14.10
C SER A 160 11.82 8.36 -15.24
N ASP A 161 11.23 9.51 -14.94
CA ASP A 161 11.40 10.71 -15.77
C ASP A 161 12.81 11.32 -15.59
N GLN A 162 13.03 12.51 -16.15
CA GLN A 162 14.30 13.25 -16.06
C GLN A 162 14.36 14.22 -14.87
N TRP A 163 13.64 13.96 -13.78
CA TRP A 163 13.69 14.84 -12.60
C TRP A 163 15.07 14.85 -11.95
N LYS A 164 15.53 16.06 -11.54
CA LYS A 164 16.89 16.28 -11.03
C LYS A 164 17.23 15.44 -9.79
N ALA A 165 16.24 15.13 -8.95
CA ALA A 165 16.48 14.32 -7.75
C ALA A 165 16.93 12.88 -8.07
N TYR A 166 16.64 12.38 -9.29
CA TYR A 166 16.99 11.03 -9.70
C TYR A 166 18.39 10.91 -10.31
N CYS A 167 19.07 12.03 -10.62
CA CYS A 167 20.38 12.01 -11.29
C CYS A 167 21.46 11.21 -10.54
N ASN A 168 21.36 11.12 -9.21
CA ASN A 168 22.37 10.50 -8.37
C ASN A 168 22.10 9.00 -8.07
N ILE A 169 21.03 8.41 -8.62
CA ILE A 169 20.67 7.00 -8.34
C ILE A 169 21.83 6.06 -8.70
N GLN A 170 22.47 6.25 -9.85
CA GLN A 170 23.56 5.36 -10.27
C GLN A 170 24.80 5.51 -9.38
N THR A 171 25.14 6.74 -9.00
CA THR A 171 26.36 7.02 -8.23
C THR A 171 26.22 6.67 -6.76
N GLU A 172 25.06 6.95 -6.15
CA GLU A 172 24.83 6.76 -4.71
C GLU A 172 24.31 5.35 -4.39
N LEU A 173 23.36 4.82 -5.18
CA LEU A 173 22.70 3.55 -4.90
C LEU A 173 23.30 2.36 -5.66
N LYS A 174 24.20 2.62 -6.62
CA LYS A 174 24.81 1.59 -7.49
C LYS A 174 23.75 0.77 -8.26
N LEU A 175 22.58 1.36 -8.49
CA LEU A 175 21.49 0.77 -9.28
C LEU A 175 21.59 1.26 -10.73
N LYS A 176 21.21 0.40 -11.67
CA LYS A 176 21.04 0.85 -13.05
C LYS A 176 19.86 1.81 -13.10
N HIS A 177 20.00 2.90 -13.83
CA HIS A 177 18.95 3.91 -13.97
C HIS A 177 18.82 4.30 -15.43
N ALA A 178 17.58 4.27 -15.92
CA ALA A 178 17.23 4.75 -17.25
C ALA A 178 16.08 5.76 -17.12
N THR A 179 16.04 6.73 -18.03
CA THR A 179 15.06 7.82 -17.96
C THR A 179 14.30 7.95 -19.27
N VAL A 180 13.08 8.46 -19.20
CA VAL A 180 12.30 8.87 -20.37
C VAL A 180 12.01 10.37 -20.30
N ASN A 181 12.14 11.05 -21.44
CA ASN A 181 11.79 12.46 -21.55
C ASN A 181 10.31 12.61 -21.94
N HIS A 182 9.45 12.81 -20.95
CA HIS A 182 8.00 13.01 -21.14
C HIS A 182 7.61 14.28 -21.89
N SER A 183 8.54 15.23 -22.10
CA SER A 183 8.26 16.40 -22.96
C SER A 183 8.31 16.05 -24.46
N VAL A 184 8.93 14.93 -24.81
CA VAL A 184 9.11 14.49 -26.20
C VAL A 184 8.34 13.20 -26.48
N ASN A 185 8.47 12.20 -25.60
CA ASN A 185 7.96 10.86 -25.82
C ASN A 185 7.31 10.26 -24.56
N PHE A 186 6.28 9.42 -24.75
CA PHE A 186 5.71 8.59 -23.67
C PHE A 186 6.47 7.29 -23.44
N VAL A 187 7.13 6.80 -24.49
CA VAL A 187 8.03 5.65 -24.48
C VAL A 187 9.25 6.09 -25.28
N ASP A 188 10.43 5.96 -24.71
CA ASP A 188 11.66 6.28 -25.41
C ASP A 188 11.82 5.35 -26.64
N PRO A 189 11.90 5.88 -27.88
CA PRO A 189 11.87 5.06 -29.08
C PRO A 189 13.16 4.26 -29.31
N GLU A 190 14.28 4.67 -28.72
CA GLU A 190 15.58 4.01 -28.88
C GLU A 190 15.79 2.94 -27.81
N THR A 191 15.45 3.26 -26.57
CA THR A 191 15.72 2.41 -25.40
C THR A 191 14.50 1.61 -24.93
N GLY A 192 13.29 2.01 -25.35
CA GLY A 192 12.02 1.42 -24.90
C GLY A 192 11.61 1.81 -23.48
N VAL A 193 12.33 2.72 -22.81
CA VAL A 193 12.08 3.12 -21.42
C VAL A 193 10.74 3.85 -21.29
N HIS A 194 9.97 3.51 -20.26
CA HIS A 194 8.69 4.16 -19.94
C HIS A 194 8.32 4.01 -18.45
N THR A 195 7.38 4.83 -17.98
CA THR A 195 6.87 4.88 -16.59
C THR A 195 5.35 4.60 -16.50
N GLN A 196 4.77 3.99 -17.54
CA GLN A 196 3.32 3.79 -17.67
C GLN A 196 2.67 2.99 -16.53
N ALA A 197 3.38 2.05 -15.89
CA ALA A 197 2.80 1.24 -14.82
C ALA A 197 2.52 2.10 -13.59
N ILE A 198 3.46 2.98 -13.22
CA ILE A 198 3.28 3.90 -12.11
C ILE A 198 2.29 5.03 -12.44
N GLU A 199 2.30 5.56 -13.67
CA GLU A 199 1.30 6.53 -14.15
C GLU A 199 -0.13 5.97 -14.10
N SER A 200 -0.31 4.73 -14.56
CA SER A 200 -1.60 4.03 -14.51
C SER A 200 -2.08 3.85 -13.08
N TYR A 201 -1.17 3.57 -12.15
CA TYR A 201 -1.48 3.48 -10.72
C TYR A 201 -1.96 4.83 -10.17
N TRP A 202 -1.27 5.93 -10.49
CA TRP A 202 -1.68 7.27 -10.04
C TRP A 202 -3.08 7.64 -10.48
N ALA A 203 -3.45 7.31 -11.72
CA ALA A 203 -4.79 7.55 -12.23
C ALA A 203 -5.85 6.82 -11.38
N LYS A 204 -5.61 5.54 -11.04
CA LYS A 204 -6.50 4.73 -10.19
C LYS A 204 -6.57 5.27 -8.75
N ALA A 205 -5.43 5.57 -8.15
CA ALA A 205 -5.35 6.09 -6.78
C ALA A 205 -6.09 7.43 -6.64
N LYS A 206 -5.84 8.38 -7.56
CA LYS A 206 -6.52 9.68 -7.57
C LYS A 206 -8.03 9.55 -7.80
N TYR A 207 -8.44 8.63 -8.68
CA TYR A 207 -9.86 8.36 -8.91
C TYR A 207 -10.57 7.91 -7.61
N LYS A 208 -9.94 7.01 -6.83
CA LYS A 208 -10.49 6.55 -5.55
C LYS A 208 -10.74 7.71 -4.58
N PHE A 209 -9.76 8.58 -4.38
CA PHE A 209 -9.94 9.78 -3.53
C PHE A 209 -11.04 10.72 -4.03
N LYS A 210 -11.17 10.86 -5.35
CA LYS A 210 -12.22 11.67 -5.97
C LYS A 210 -13.62 11.12 -5.67
N VAL A 211 -13.82 9.80 -5.77
CA VAL A 211 -15.12 9.15 -5.47
C VAL A 211 -15.47 9.26 -3.98
N MET A 212 -14.47 9.28 -3.10
CA MET A 212 -14.64 9.47 -1.66
C MET A 212 -14.92 10.94 -1.26
N LYS A 213 -14.87 11.89 -2.21
CA LYS A 213 -15.02 13.34 -1.96
C LYS A 213 -13.97 13.94 -1.01
N GLY A 214 -12.80 13.31 -0.90
CA GLY A 214 -11.71 13.73 0.00
C GLY A 214 -11.84 13.21 1.43
N VAL A 215 -10.76 13.30 2.19
CA VAL A 215 -10.70 13.02 3.63
C VAL A 215 -10.65 14.37 4.36
N SER A 216 -11.40 14.52 5.46
CA SER A 216 -11.29 15.74 6.29
C SER A 216 -9.87 15.85 6.83
N SER A 217 -9.28 17.05 6.80
CA SER A 217 -7.94 17.31 7.32
C SER A 217 -7.83 17.17 8.85
N ASP A 218 -8.96 17.00 9.55
CA ASP A 218 -9.04 17.09 11.01
C ASP A 218 -8.99 15.72 11.71
N GLN A 219 -8.57 14.67 11.00
CA GLN A 219 -8.28 13.38 11.62
C GLN A 219 -6.88 12.94 11.18
N THR A 220 -5.89 13.55 11.81
CA THR A 220 -4.55 12.96 11.93
C THR A 220 -4.70 11.69 12.77
N ILE A 221 -4.16 10.60 12.23
CA ILE A 221 -3.93 9.33 12.94
C ILE A 221 -3.03 9.60 14.16
#